data_AF-A0A7W1E3H7-F1
#
_entry.id   AF-A0A7W1E3H7-F1
#
_cell.length_a   1.000
_cell.length_b   1.000
_cell.length_c   1.000
_cell.angle_alpha   90.00
_cell.angle_beta   90.00
_cell.angle_gamma   90.00
#
_symmetry.space_group_name_H-M   'P 1'
#
loop_
_entity.id
_entity.type
_entity.pdbx_description
1 polymer ?
#
loop_
_entity_poly.entity_id
_entity_poly.type
_entity_poly.pdbx_seq_one_letter_code
_entity_poly.pdbx_strand_id
1 'polypeptide(L)'
;MNATSNRNQASIEADPSLPIIRITRDFDATPAQLMRAHTDPELFARWVGPNGMQTKILDWDATTGGRWRYVAGREGEEYGFHGCFHEVGEDRIVQTFTFDGQPDGVALETLRFEDLGDGRTRLHAQSLVDSFEGRDQWLASGM
;
A
#
# COMPACT_ATOMS: atom_id res chain seq x y z
N MET A 1 23.84 6.65 -25.37
CA MET A 1 22.64 7.38 -24.91
C MET A 1 22.05 6.59 -23.76
N ASN A 2 22.40 6.95 -22.52
CA ASN A 2 21.84 6.27 -21.36
C ASN A 2 20.52 6.94 -21.03
N ALA A 3 19.41 6.28 -21.39
CA ALA A 3 18.13 6.59 -20.80
C ALA A 3 18.26 6.29 -19.30
N THR A 4 18.28 7.33 -18.48
CA THR A 4 18.12 7.19 -17.04
C THR A 4 16.72 6.64 -16.80
N SER A 5 16.58 5.32 -16.80
CA SER A 5 15.37 4.68 -16.30
C SER A 5 15.16 5.21 -14.88
N ASN A 6 14.01 5.84 -14.64
CA ASN A 6 13.69 6.42 -13.34
C ASN A 6 13.46 5.27 -12.37
N ARG A 7 14.56 4.79 -11.76
CA ARG A 7 14.62 3.57 -10.95
C ARG A 7 13.62 3.55 -9.79
N ASN A 8 13.14 4.72 -9.37
CA ASN A 8 12.22 4.87 -8.24
C ASN A 8 10.76 5.06 -8.69
N GLN A 9 10.45 4.87 -9.98
CA GLN A 9 9.09 4.90 -10.50
C GLN A 9 8.41 3.55 -10.21
N ALA A 10 7.15 3.61 -9.76
CA ALA A 10 6.34 2.41 -9.61
C ALA A 10 5.89 1.88 -10.97
N SER A 11 5.98 0.58 -11.20
CA SER A 11 5.18 -0.12 -12.21
C SER A 11 3.86 -0.53 -11.58
N ILE A 12 2.75 -0.27 -12.28
CA ILE A 12 1.40 -0.66 -11.86
C ILE A 12 0.77 -1.45 -13.01
N GLU A 13 0.35 -2.68 -12.73
CA GLU A 13 -0.13 -3.62 -13.73
C GLU A 13 -1.39 -4.33 -13.24
N ALA A 14 -2.38 -4.47 -14.11
CA ALA A 14 -3.53 -5.33 -13.88
C ALA A 14 -3.16 -6.78 -14.24
N ASP A 15 -3.45 -7.75 -13.37
CA ASP A 15 -3.24 -9.16 -13.70
C ASP A 15 -4.18 -9.59 -14.84
N PRO A 16 -3.70 -10.25 -15.90
CA PRO A 16 -4.55 -10.59 -17.04
C PRO A 16 -5.62 -11.65 -16.73
N SER A 17 -5.45 -12.39 -15.63
CA SER A 17 -6.24 -13.59 -15.32
C SER A 17 -6.95 -13.55 -13.97
N LEU A 18 -6.62 -12.58 -13.12
CA LEU A 18 -7.14 -12.44 -11.77
C LEU A 18 -7.58 -10.99 -11.52
N PRO A 19 -8.53 -10.75 -10.59
CA PRO A 19 -8.91 -9.41 -10.15
C PRO A 19 -7.85 -8.81 -9.21
N ILE A 20 -6.62 -8.73 -9.70
CA ILE A 20 -5.44 -8.32 -8.95
C ILE A 20 -4.79 -7.10 -9.60
N ILE A 21 -4.36 -6.15 -8.77
CA ILE A 21 -3.45 -5.07 -9.15
C ILE A 21 -2.08 -5.38 -8.55
N ARG A 22 -1.03 -5.27 -9.36
CA ARG A 22 0.36 -5.46 -8.93
C ARG A 22 1.10 -4.13 -9.01
N ILE A 23 1.80 -3.79 -7.94
CA ILE A 23 2.70 -2.65 -7.90
C ILE A 23 4.10 -3.15 -7.59
N THR A 24 5.08 -2.74 -8.40
CA THR A 24 6.50 -3.00 -8.13
C THR A 24 7.26 -1.69 -8.09
N ARG A 25 8.08 -1.48 -7.05
CA ARG A 25 8.91 -0.27 -6.92
C ARG A 25 10.19 -0.54 -6.14
N ASP A 26 11.30 0.00 -6.63
CA ASP A 26 12.58 -0.06 -5.94
C ASP A 26 12.77 1.16 -5.03
N PHE A 27 13.42 0.94 -3.89
CA PHE A 27 13.74 1.94 -2.88
C PHE A 27 15.21 1.86 -2.47
N ASP A 28 15.84 3.02 -2.29
CA ASP A 28 17.16 3.16 -1.66
C ASP A 28 17.02 3.10 -0.13
N ALA A 29 16.50 1.98 0.37
CA ALA A 29 16.33 1.68 1.78
C ALA A 29 16.44 0.16 2.01
N THR A 30 16.83 -0.24 3.22
CA THR A 30 16.84 -1.65 3.63
C THR A 30 15.42 -2.20 3.82
N PRO A 31 15.20 -3.53 3.75
CA PRO A 31 13.88 -4.11 3.98
C PRO A 31 13.30 -3.73 5.35
N ALA A 32 14.15 -3.71 6.38
CA ALA A 32 13.75 -3.30 7.73
C ALA A 32 13.29 -1.84 7.81
N GLN A 33 13.94 -0.92 7.09
CA GLN A 33 13.51 0.48 7.02
C GLN A 33 12.18 0.62 6.29
N LEU A 34 11.99 -0.11 5.19
CA LEU A 34 10.75 -0.06 4.42
C LEU A 34 9.59 -0.72 5.17
N MET A 35 9.84 -1.83 5.87
CA MET A 35 8.91 -2.46 6.82
C MET A 35 8.51 -1.48 7.92
N ARG A 36 9.48 -0.79 8.53
CA ARG A 36 9.21 0.23 9.54
C ARG A 36 8.37 1.38 8.99
N ALA A 37 8.60 1.81 7.75
CA ALA A 37 7.78 2.84 7.12
C ALA A 37 6.31 2.41 6.94
N HIS A 38 6.03 1.11 6.84
CA HIS A 38 4.67 0.56 6.76
C HIS A 38 4.04 0.22 8.11
N THR A 39 4.83 0.06 9.18
CA THR A 39 4.34 -0.45 10.48
C THR A 39 4.38 0.58 11.59
N ASP A 40 5.26 1.58 11.50
CA ASP A 40 5.33 2.72 12.43
C ASP A 40 4.28 3.77 12.02
N PRO A 41 3.26 4.04 12.86
CA PRO A 41 2.14 4.92 12.49
C PRO A 41 2.58 6.36 12.21
N GLU A 42 3.62 6.84 12.89
CA GLU A 42 4.13 8.19 12.68
C GLU A 42 4.89 8.32 11.36
N LEU A 43 5.53 7.24 10.90
CA LEU A 43 6.16 7.21 9.59
C LEU A 43 5.12 7.02 8.49
N PHE A 44 4.18 6.09 8.68
CA PHE A 44 3.12 5.81 7.71
C PHE A 44 2.35 7.07 7.33
N ALA A 45 1.93 7.85 8.34
CA ALA A 45 1.20 9.09 8.15
C ALA A 45 1.95 10.18 7.34
N ARG A 46 3.28 10.07 7.18
CA ARG A 46 4.09 11.06 6.44
C ARG A 46 4.09 10.83 4.94
N TRP A 47 3.89 9.59 4.49
CA TRP A 47 4.07 9.23 3.09
C TRP A 47 2.81 8.68 2.43
N VAL A 48 1.86 8.14 3.20
CA VAL A 48 0.65 7.55 2.63
C VAL A 48 -0.24 8.61 1.98
N GLY A 49 -0.77 8.27 0.80
CA GLY A 49 -1.67 9.10 0.01
C GLY A 49 -0.96 10.08 -0.92
N PRO A 50 -1.71 10.81 -1.76
CA PRO A 50 -1.17 11.78 -2.69
C PRO A 50 -0.48 12.96 -2.00
N ASN A 51 0.38 13.66 -2.73
CA ASN A 51 1.01 14.90 -2.24
C ASN A 51 -0.05 15.93 -1.81
N GLY A 52 0.12 16.50 -0.62
CA GLY A 52 -0.79 17.49 -0.05
C GLY A 52 -1.93 16.90 0.79
N MET A 53 -2.02 15.57 0.90
CA MET A 53 -2.93 14.89 1.81
C MET A 53 -2.37 14.91 3.24
N GLN A 54 -3.22 15.14 4.24
CA GLN A 54 -2.88 14.97 5.65
C GLN A 54 -3.50 13.70 6.20
N THR A 55 -2.67 12.82 6.76
CA THR A 55 -3.15 11.55 7.33
C THR A 55 -3.19 11.62 8.84
N LYS A 56 -4.33 11.26 9.42
CA LYS A 56 -4.53 11.07 10.86
C LYS A 56 -4.79 9.60 11.15
N ILE A 57 -3.87 8.97 11.88
CA ILE A 57 -4.04 7.61 12.38
C ILE A 57 -5.02 7.60 13.55
N LEU A 58 -6.03 6.73 13.49
CA LEU A 58 -7.03 6.54 14.55
C LEU A 58 -6.81 5.22 15.30
N ASP A 59 -6.30 4.21 14.60
CA ASP A 59 -5.90 2.92 15.17
C ASP A 59 -4.75 2.33 14.34
N TRP A 60 -3.80 1.68 14.99
CA TRP A 60 -2.63 1.11 14.34
C TRP A 60 -1.96 0.04 15.20
N ASP A 61 -2.56 -1.14 15.22
CA ASP A 61 -1.94 -2.34 15.80
C ASP A 61 -1.26 -3.13 14.68
N ALA A 62 -0.03 -2.75 14.32
CA ALA A 62 0.77 -3.38 13.27
C ALA A 62 1.40 -4.72 13.74
N THR A 63 0.55 -5.61 14.26
CA THR A 63 0.89 -6.99 14.62
C THR A 63 -0.05 -7.96 13.92
N THR A 64 0.34 -9.24 13.85
CA THR A 64 -0.51 -10.29 13.27
C THR A 64 -1.85 -10.37 14.03
N GLY A 65 -2.95 -10.15 13.31
CA GLY A 65 -4.32 -10.10 13.85
C GLY A 65 -4.75 -8.71 14.33
N GLY A 66 -3.86 -7.72 14.31
CA GLY A 66 -4.16 -6.35 14.70
C GLY A 66 -5.03 -5.62 13.68
N ARG A 67 -5.61 -4.50 14.11
CA ARG A 67 -6.49 -3.65 13.29
C ARG A 67 -5.86 -2.29 13.02
N TRP A 68 -6.29 -1.64 11.96
CA TRP A 68 -5.86 -0.29 11.63
C TRP A 68 -7.02 0.56 11.12
N ARG A 69 -6.91 1.87 11.32
CA ARG A 69 -7.84 2.87 10.81
C ARG A 69 -7.15 4.21 10.69
N TYR A 70 -7.35 4.91 9.58
CA TYR A 70 -6.91 6.29 9.42
C TYR A 70 -7.90 7.11 8.60
N VAL A 71 -7.78 8.42 8.68
CA VAL A 71 -8.49 9.37 7.84
C VAL A 71 -7.45 10.21 7.09
N ALA A 72 -7.64 10.37 5.80
CA ALA A 72 -6.87 11.26 4.96
C ALA A 72 -7.74 12.49 4.64
N GLY A 73 -7.27 13.70 4.96
CA GLY A 73 -7.98 14.95 4.65
C GLY A 73 -7.21 15.92 3.74
N ARG A 74 -7.93 16.64 2.87
CA ARG A 74 -7.42 17.80 2.09
C ARG A 74 -8.55 18.78 1.80
N GLU A 75 -8.31 20.08 2.00
CA GLU A 75 -9.21 21.17 1.59
C GLU A 75 -10.68 21.03 2.08
N GLY A 76 -10.89 20.37 3.22
CA GLY A 76 -12.22 20.15 3.82
C GLY A 76 -12.89 18.83 3.42
N GLU A 77 -12.28 18.04 2.54
CA GLU A 77 -12.70 16.67 2.25
C GLU A 77 -11.93 15.68 3.13
N GLU A 78 -12.62 14.65 3.61
CA GLU A 78 -12.06 13.57 4.43
C GLU A 78 -12.43 12.20 3.85
N TYR A 79 -11.45 11.31 3.80
CA TYR A 79 -11.56 9.96 3.28
C TYR A 79 -11.11 8.98 4.36
N GLY A 80 -12.03 8.14 4.83
CA GLY A 80 -11.76 7.15 5.88
C GLY A 80 -11.34 5.80 5.29
N PHE A 81 -10.36 5.16 5.91
CA PHE A 81 -9.86 3.84 5.53
C PHE A 81 -9.68 2.97 6.75
N HIS A 82 -9.95 1.67 6.59
CA HIS A 82 -9.75 0.70 7.66
C HIS A 82 -9.43 -0.70 7.14
N GLY A 83 -8.92 -1.54 8.04
CA GLY A 83 -8.64 -2.94 7.76
C GLY A 83 -8.02 -3.65 8.95
N CYS A 84 -7.55 -4.87 8.69
CA CYS A 84 -6.86 -5.70 9.66
C CYS A 84 -5.57 -6.24 9.06
N PHE A 85 -4.51 -6.31 9.86
CA PHE A 85 -3.30 -7.05 9.54
C PHE A 85 -3.57 -8.54 9.73
N HIS A 86 -3.62 -9.29 8.64
CA HIS A 86 -3.65 -10.74 8.70
C HIS A 86 -2.29 -11.31 9.14
N GLU A 87 -1.19 -10.72 8.67
CA GLU A 87 0.18 -11.14 8.96
C GLU A 87 1.11 -9.91 8.94
N VAL A 88 1.96 -9.79 9.96
CA VAL A 88 3.11 -8.87 9.96
C VAL A 88 4.36 -9.71 10.25
N GLY A 89 5.10 -10.05 9.18
CA GLY A 89 6.32 -10.85 9.22
C GLY A 89 7.59 -10.00 9.19
N GLU A 90 8.73 -10.62 8.87
CA GLU A 90 10.02 -9.93 8.75
C GLU A 90 10.15 -9.16 7.42
N ASP A 91 9.68 -9.76 6.32
CA ASP A 91 9.79 -9.25 4.95
C ASP A 91 8.43 -9.21 4.23
N ARG A 92 7.33 -9.38 4.98
CA ARG A 92 5.99 -9.49 4.41
C ARG A 92 4.91 -8.88 5.31
N ILE A 93 3.95 -8.19 4.71
CA ILE A 93 2.70 -7.77 5.35
C ILE A 93 1.54 -8.32 4.52
N VAL A 94 0.54 -8.88 5.19
CA VAL A 94 -0.76 -9.21 4.60
C VAL A 94 -1.82 -8.47 5.37
N GLN A 95 -2.67 -7.70 4.69
CA GLN A 95 -3.71 -6.90 5.33
C GLN A 95 -4.96 -6.81 4.47
N THR A 96 -6.10 -6.53 5.08
CA THR A 96 -7.26 -6.04 4.32
C THR A 96 -7.19 -4.53 4.17
N PHE A 97 -7.81 -4.00 3.12
CA PHE A 97 -7.98 -2.57 2.89
C PHE A 97 -9.42 -2.29 2.46
N THR A 98 -10.05 -1.32 3.12
CA THR A 98 -11.42 -0.87 2.83
C THR A 98 -11.48 0.65 2.88
N PHE A 99 -12.10 1.23 1.85
CA PHE A 99 -12.45 2.65 1.80
C PHE A 99 -13.87 2.85 2.35
N ASP A 100 -14.05 3.76 3.31
CA ASP A 100 -15.34 3.99 3.95
C ASP A 100 -16.43 4.50 2.97
N GLY A 101 -16.04 5.10 1.84
CA GLY A 101 -16.99 5.51 0.78
C GLY A 101 -17.49 4.35 -0.08
N GLN A 102 -16.87 3.17 0.02
CA GLN A 102 -17.32 1.92 -0.60
C GLN A 102 -17.07 0.75 0.37
N PRO A 103 -17.85 0.65 1.46
CA PRO A 103 -17.56 -0.26 2.57
C PRO A 103 -17.67 -1.74 2.21
N ASP A 104 -18.44 -2.08 1.17
CA ASP A 104 -18.54 -3.45 0.64
C ASP A 104 -17.32 -3.83 -0.21
N GLY A 105 -16.52 -2.85 -0.66
CA GLY A 105 -15.28 -3.05 -1.40
C GLY A 105 -14.12 -3.36 -0.46
N VAL A 106 -13.76 -4.63 -0.37
CA VAL A 106 -12.61 -5.09 0.44
C VAL A 106 -11.53 -5.64 -0.49
N ALA A 107 -10.31 -5.15 -0.29
CA ALA A 107 -9.12 -5.70 -0.93
C ALA A 107 -8.31 -6.54 0.07
N LEU A 108 -7.77 -7.67 -0.38
CA LEU A 108 -6.69 -8.38 0.31
C LEU A 108 -5.35 -7.93 -0.27
N GLU A 109 -4.57 -7.24 0.53
CA GLU A 109 -3.26 -6.74 0.16
C GLU A 109 -2.15 -7.68 0.66
N THR A 110 -1.13 -7.88 -0.17
CA THR A 110 0.11 -8.55 0.20
C THR A 110 1.28 -7.70 -0.25
N LEU A 111 2.10 -7.27 0.70
CA LEU A 111 3.33 -6.52 0.50
C LEU A 111 4.50 -7.46 0.79
N ARG A 112 5.47 -7.56 -0.11
CA ARG A 112 6.74 -8.27 0.10
C ARG A 112 7.91 -7.33 -0.13
N PHE A 113 8.90 -7.40 0.74
CA PHE A 113 10.11 -6.57 0.73
C PHE A 113 11.30 -7.44 0.33
N GLU A 114 11.66 -7.43 -0.96
CA GLU A 114 12.79 -8.20 -1.49
C GLU A 114 14.10 -7.41 -1.33
N ASP A 115 15.07 -7.95 -0.61
CA ASP A 115 16.42 -7.37 -0.50
C ASP A 115 17.17 -7.48 -1.84
N LEU A 116 17.57 -6.34 -2.40
CA LEU A 116 18.37 -6.27 -3.62
C LEU A 116 19.88 -6.13 -3.37
N GLY A 117 20.29 -6.11 -2.10
CA GLY A 117 21.63 -5.80 -1.66
C GLY A 117 21.95 -4.30 -1.70
N ASP A 118 23.11 -3.94 -1.16
CA ASP A 118 23.64 -2.56 -1.12
C ASP A 118 22.68 -1.54 -0.48
N GLY A 119 21.88 -1.98 0.50
CA GLY A 119 20.91 -1.13 1.20
C GLY A 119 19.68 -0.78 0.35
N ARG A 120 19.31 -1.62 -0.62
CA ARG A 120 18.16 -1.41 -1.51
C ARG A 120 17.12 -2.52 -1.36
N THR A 121 15.86 -2.16 -1.62
CA THR A 121 14.73 -3.07 -1.52
C THR A 121 13.79 -2.91 -2.70
N ARG A 122 13.26 -4.01 -3.22
CA ARG A 122 12.11 -4.02 -4.13
C ARG A 122 10.84 -4.33 -3.35
N LEU A 123 9.89 -3.41 -3.38
CA LEU A 123 8.53 -3.66 -2.92
C LEU A 123 7.75 -4.37 -4.02
N HIS A 124 7.15 -5.50 -3.69
CA HIS A 124 6.09 -6.15 -4.45
C HIS A 124 4.79 -6.00 -3.67
N ALA A 125 3.88 -5.15 -4.12
CA ALA A 125 2.54 -5.04 -3.57
C ALA A 125 1.52 -5.68 -4.52
N GLN A 126 0.56 -6.38 -3.95
CA GLN A 126 -0.53 -7.03 -4.65
C GLN A 126 -1.83 -6.71 -3.93
N SER A 127 -2.83 -6.19 -4.64
CA SER A 127 -4.17 -5.95 -4.10
C SER A 127 -5.16 -6.81 -4.87
N LEU A 128 -5.71 -7.84 -4.21
CA LEU A 128 -6.76 -8.71 -4.74
C LEU A 128 -8.13 -8.14 -4.35
N VAL A 129 -8.99 -7.90 -5.34
CA VAL A 129 -10.37 -7.45 -5.13
C VAL A 129 -11.39 -8.49 -5.59
N ASP A 130 -12.66 -8.19 -5.43
CA ASP A 130 -13.78 -9.10 -5.67
C ASP A 130 -14.00 -9.48 -7.14
N SER A 131 -13.63 -8.61 -8.08
CA SER A 131 -14.01 -8.70 -9.48
C SER A 131 -13.08 -7.91 -10.40
N PHE A 132 -13.07 -8.28 -11.69
CA PHE A 132 -12.35 -7.53 -12.73
C PHE A 132 -12.88 -6.09 -12.85
N GLU A 133 -14.20 -5.92 -12.71
CA GLU A 133 -14.83 -4.60 -12.76
C GLU A 133 -14.35 -3.71 -11.60
N GLY A 134 -14.38 -4.22 -10.36
CA GLY A 134 -13.88 -3.49 -9.20
C GLY A 134 -12.40 -3.13 -9.33
N ARG A 135 -11.59 -4.04 -9.87
CA ARG A 135 -10.17 -3.79 -10.16
C ARG A 135 -9.99 -2.65 -11.16
N ASP A 136 -10.72 -2.69 -12.27
CA ASP A 136 -10.58 -1.72 -13.35
C ASP A 136 -11.12 -0.34 -12.93
N GLN A 137 -12.18 -0.30 -12.12
CA GLN A 137 -12.68 0.93 -11.50
C GLN A 137 -11.65 1.54 -10.55
N TRP A 138 -11.00 0.72 -9.72
CA TRP A 138 -9.95 1.18 -8.81
C TRP A 138 -8.74 1.75 -9.59
N LEU A 139 -8.30 1.08 -10.66
CA LEU A 139 -7.26 1.64 -11.53
C LEU A 139 -7.68 2.97 -12.18
N ALA A 140 -8.94 3.06 -12.63
CA ALA A 140 -9.47 4.27 -13.25
C ALA A 140 -9.64 5.45 -12.28
N SER A 141 -9.82 5.19 -10.98
CA SER A 141 -9.81 6.24 -9.94
C SER A 141 -8.42 6.83 -9.70
N GLY A 142 -7.38 6.28 -10.34
CA GLY A 142 -5.99 6.63 -10.13
C GLY A 142 -5.32 5.84 -9.01
N MET A 143 -6.05 4.88 -8.42
CA MET A 143 -5.83 4.25 -7.12
C MET A 143 -5.58 5.25 -5.99
#